data_AF-A0A814JHF6-F1
#
_entry.id   AF-A0A814JHF6-F1
#
_cell.length_a   1.000
_cell.length_b   1.000
_cell.length_c   1.000
_cell.angle_alpha   90.00
_cell.angle_beta   90.00
_cell.angle_gamma   90.00
#
_symmetry.space_group_name_H-M   'P 1'
#
loop_
_entity.id
_entity.type
_entity.pdbx_description
1 polymer ?
#
loop_
_entity_poly.entity_id
_entity_poly.type
_entity_poly.pdbx_seq_one_letter_code
_entity_poly.pdbx_strand_id
1 'polypeptide(L)'
;IRVENQKRFWFIKRFLSRHLIESYRFIWILDEDVQFDFHPLTYECVVNHYQILLSSPGRLLGSFSYLITRISPLYEDKIGRWTDFVETGPLIVFHSTALACLWSFISEKVSSGYGLDLIWCQILSEMCFKSISSKKICAILDSFSMNHLSQGINTVDVGNRELPAYQGFYQKYKTKKQSFGPIDQHSSILYSCTNQSMI
;
A
#
# COMPACT_ATOMS: atom_id res chain seq x y z
N ILE A 1 -12.26 12.73 15.81
CA ILE A 1 -11.43 13.94 15.97
C ILE A 1 -10.90 14.33 14.59
N ARG A 2 -11.46 15.37 13.97
CA ARG A 2 -10.95 15.94 12.71
C ARG A 2 -10.14 17.18 13.09
N VAL A 3 -8.86 17.20 12.75
CA VAL A 3 -7.97 18.35 13.00
C VAL A 3 -7.54 18.86 11.64
N GLU A 4 -7.81 20.13 11.37
CA GLU A 4 -7.45 20.76 10.10
C GLU A 4 -5.93 20.77 9.90
N ASN A 5 -5.50 20.53 8.67
CA ASN A 5 -4.08 20.50 8.27
C ASN A 5 -3.22 19.43 8.96
N GLN A 6 -3.83 18.45 9.66
CA GLN A 6 -3.10 17.31 10.19
C GLN A 6 -2.78 16.27 9.11
N LYS A 7 -1.58 15.73 9.24
CA LYS A 7 -0.88 14.97 8.19
C LYS A 7 -1.12 13.46 8.39
N ARG A 8 -1.31 12.67 7.31
CA ARG A 8 -1.60 11.22 7.42
C ARG A 8 -0.56 10.50 8.30
N PHE A 9 0.73 10.78 8.08
CA PHE A 9 1.79 10.14 8.87
C PHE A 9 1.90 10.65 10.30
N TRP A 10 1.41 11.84 10.61
CA TRP A 10 1.29 12.27 11.99
C TRP A 10 0.31 11.39 12.76
N PHE A 11 -0.86 11.08 12.16
CA PHE A 11 -1.83 10.17 12.76
C PHE A 11 -1.25 8.77 12.93
N ILE A 12 -0.60 8.24 11.89
CA ILE A 12 0.09 6.96 11.96
C ILE A 12 1.08 7.00 13.13
N LYS A 13 2.02 7.96 13.16
CA LYS A 13 3.05 8.08 14.22
C LYS A 13 2.50 8.23 15.63
N ARG A 14 1.35 8.88 15.80
CA ARG A 14 0.77 9.14 17.10
C ARG A 14 -0.08 7.99 17.64
N PHE A 15 -0.86 7.33 16.79
CA PHE A 15 -1.89 6.38 17.22
C PHE A 15 -1.53 4.92 16.93
N LEU A 16 -0.72 4.64 15.90
CA LEU A 16 -0.30 3.28 15.55
C LEU A 16 1.05 2.94 16.18
N SER A 17 1.15 2.92 17.51
CA SER A 17 2.41 2.58 18.19
C SER A 17 2.97 1.23 17.71
N ARG A 18 4.30 1.05 17.78
CA ARG A 18 4.94 -0.20 17.39
C ARG A 18 4.34 -1.43 18.09
N HIS A 19 4.01 -1.30 19.37
CA HIS A 19 3.36 -2.35 20.14
C HIS A 19 1.98 -2.72 19.58
N LEU A 20 1.18 -1.73 19.17
CA LEU A 20 -0.10 -1.99 18.51
C LEU A 20 0.11 -2.65 17.15
N ILE A 21 1.04 -2.16 16.33
CA ILE A 21 1.35 -2.75 15.02
C ILE A 21 1.69 -4.24 15.16
N GLU A 22 2.57 -4.58 16.10
CA GLU A 22 3.04 -5.96 16.33
C GLU A 22 1.97 -6.87 16.97
N SER A 23 0.85 -6.32 17.45
CA SER A 23 -0.26 -7.09 18.03
C SER A 23 -1.26 -7.62 17.00
N TYR A 24 -1.16 -7.17 15.74
CA TYR A 24 -2.00 -7.64 14.65
C TYR A 24 -1.16 -8.32 13.57
N ARG A 25 -1.81 -9.12 12.72
CA ARG A 25 -1.16 -9.73 11.54
C ARG A 25 -1.13 -8.74 10.37
N PHE A 26 -2.24 -8.04 10.16
CA PHE A 26 -2.42 -7.07 9.09
C PHE A 26 -2.83 -5.72 9.66
N ILE A 27 -2.31 -4.66 9.06
CA ILE A 27 -2.68 -3.28 9.35
C ILE A 27 -3.24 -2.65 8.09
N TRP A 28 -4.52 -2.28 8.15
CA TRP A 28 -5.22 -1.57 7.09
C TRP A 28 -5.18 -0.07 7.41
N ILE A 29 -4.71 0.71 6.45
CA ILE A 29 -4.74 2.17 6.52
C ILE A 29 -5.61 2.65 5.37
N LEU A 30 -6.63 3.41 5.69
CA LEU A 30 -7.65 3.82 4.75
C LEU A 30 -8.01 5.29 4.96
N ASP A 31 -8.25 5.98 3.84
CA ASP A 31 -8.82 7.30 3.81
C ASP A 31 -10.31 7.25 4.15
N GLU A 32 -10.85 8.34 4.69
CA GLU A 32 -12.25 8.41 5.14
C GLU A 32 -13.27 8.29 3.99
N ASP A 33 -12.81 8.46 2.76
CA ASP A 33 -13.58 8.49 1.52
C ASP A 33 -13.23 7.33 0.59
N VAL A 34 -12.67 6.24 1.12
CA VAL A 34 -12.55 4.99 0.37
C VAL A 34 -13.88 4.24 0.32
N GLN A 35 -14.19 3.64 -0.83
CA GLN A 35 -15.25 2.65 -0.96
C GLN A 35 -14.72 1.38 -1.61
N PHE A 36 -15.04 0.22 -1.06
CA PHE A 36 -14.74 -1.10 -1.64
C PHE A 36 -15.84 -2.11 -1.27
N ASP A 37 -16.00 -3.16 -2.07
CA ASP A 37 -17.09 -4.16 -1.95
C ASP A 37 -16.57 -5.61 -1.87
N PHE A 38 -15.34 -5.79 -1.40
CA PHE A 38 -14.77 -7.11 -1.19
C PHE A 38 -14.72 -7.47 0.30
N HIS A 39 -14.76 -8.75 0.61
CA HIS A 39 -14.65 -9.23 1.99
C HIS A 39 -13.20 -9.11 2.50
N PRO A 40 -12.93 -8.39 3.62
CA PRO A 40 -11.57 -8.17 4.11
C PRO A 40 -10.82 -9.47 4.41
N LEU A 41 -11.47 -10.50 4.96
CA LEU A 41 -10.81 -11.77 5.25
C LEU A 41 -10.38 -12.51 3.97
N THR A 42 -11.11 -12.34 2.85
CA THR A 42 -10.69 -12.91 1.57
C THR A 42 -9.42 -12.23 1.09
N TYR A 43 -9.36 -10.90 1.22
CA TYR A 43 -8.17 -10.12 0.90
C TYR A 43 -6.97 -10.54 1.76
N GLU A 44 -7.15 -10.63 3.08
CA GLU A 44 -6.10 -11.06 4.01
C GLU A 44 -5.64 -12.49 3.74
N CYS A 45 -6.55 -13.40 3.40
CA CYS A 45 -6.22 -14.77 3.02
C CYS A 45 -5.30 -14.80 1.78
N VAL A 46 -5.62 -14.02 0.74
CA VAL A 46 -4.78 -13.93 -0.47
C VAL A 46 -3.42 -13.31 -0.15
N VAL A 47 -3.40 -12.18 0.54
CA VAL A 47 -2.15 -11.52 0.99
C VAL A 47 -1.29 -12.47 1.78
N ASN A 48 -1.89 -13.22 2.70
CA ASN A 48 -1.21 -14.22 3.50
C ASN A 48 -0.67 -15.37 2.67
N HIS A 49 -1.48 -15.92 1.75
CA HIS A 49 -1.09 -17.06 0.93
C HIS A 49 0.16 -16.76 0.11
N TYR A 50 0.21 -15.59 -0.53
CA TYR A 50 1.34 -15.17 -1.36
C TYR A 50 2.44 -14.43 -0.59
N GLN A 51 2.34 -14.35 0.74
CA GLN A 51 3.31 -13.68 1.62
C GLN A 51 3.59 -12.23 1.18
N ILE A 52 2.53 -11.52 0.76
CA ILE A 52 2.63 -10.14 0.30
C ILE A 52 2.82 -9.23 1.53
N LEU A 53 3.89 -8.44 1.53
CA LEU A 53 4.23 -7.60 2.68
C LEU A 53 3.53 -6.24 2.65
N LEU A 54 3.30 -5.71 1.45
CA LEU A 54 2.60 -4.45 1.24
C LEU A 54 1.71 -4.55 0.00
N SER A 55 0.42 -4.26 0.15
CA SER A 55 -0.52 -4.36 -0.96
C SER A 55 -1.54 -3.24 -0.98
N SER A 56 -2.15 -3.07 -2.14
CA SER A 56 -3.34 -2.25 -2.34
C SER A 56 -4.29 -2.98 -3.30
N PRO A 57 -5.62 -2.87 -3.11
CA PRO A 57 -6.58 -3.17 -4.16
C PRO A 57 -6.29 -2.33 -5.41
N GLY A 58 -6.78 -2.76 -6.57
CA GLY A 58 -6.75 -1.96 -7.79
C GLY A 58 -7.76 -0.79 -7.71
N ARG A 59 -7.33 0.39 -8.16
CA ARG A 59 -8.19 1.59 -8.22
C ARG A 59 -9.08 1.58 -9.47
N LEU A 60 -10.35 1.92 -9.30
CA LEU A 60 -11.34 2.10 -10.37
C LEU A 60 -11.60 3.59 -10.64
N LEU A 61 -12.45 4.22 -9.82
CA LEU A 61 -12.89 5.61 -9.97
C LEU A 61 -12.30 6.49 -8.85
N GLY A 62 -12.25 7.80 -9.11
CA GLY A 62 -11.90 8.79 -8.09
C GLY A 62 -10.85 9.80 -8.50
N SER A 63 -10.20 10.40 -7.50
CA SER A 63 -9.12 11.37 -7.70
C SER A 63 -7.95 10.82 -8.52
N PHE A 64 -7.06 11.74 -8.93
CA PHE A 64 -5.85 11.41 -9.66
C PHE A 64 -5.03 10.33 -8.92
N SER A 65 -4.60 9.33 -9.69
CA SER A 65 -3.82 8.18 -9.24
C SER A 65 -2.79 7.82 -10.30
N TYR A 66 -1.67 7.24 -9.88
CA TYR A 66 -0.69 6.73 -10.83
C TYR A 66 -1.29 5.55 -11.62
N LEU A 67 -1.05 5.48 -12.94
CA LEU A 67 -1.62 4.41 -13.79
C LEU A 67 -1.32 3.00 -13.27
N ILE A 68 -0.15 2.81 -12.64
CA ILE A 68 0.26 1.52 -12.07
C ILE A 68 -0.60 1.06 -10.89
N THR A 69 -1.39 1.93 -10.25
CA THR A 69 -2.28 1.55 -9.13
C THR A 69 -3.69 1.18 -9.58
N ARG A 70 -4.02 1.44 -10.86
CA ARG A 70 -5.35 1.16 -11.41
C ARG A 70 -5.50 -0.32 -11.72
N ILE A 71 -6.74 -0.81 -11.75
CA ILE A 71 -7.01 -2.13 -12.29
C ILE A 71 -6.47 -2.20 -13.73
N SER A 72 -5.76 -3.27 -14.04
CA SER A 72 -5.24 -3.50 -15.38
C SER A 72 -5.94 -4.70 -16.02
N PRO A 73 -6.50 -4.53 -17.24
CA PRO A 73 -7.12 -5.64 -17.98
C PRO A 73 -6.18 -6.83 -18.23
N LEU A 74 -4.86 -6.62 -18.19
CA LEU A 74 -3.86 -7.70 -18.34
C LEU A 74 -3.86 -8.71 -17.18
N TYR A 75 -4.54 -8.39 -16.08
CA TYR A 75 -4.59 -9.18 -14.86
C TYR A 75 -6.04 -9.39 -14.39
N GLU A 76 -7.04 -9.12 -15.24
CA GLU A 76 -8.47 -9.24 -14.89
C GLU A 76 -8.87 -10.69 -14.58
N ASP A 77 -8.26 -11.66 -15.25
CA ASP A 77 -8.41 -13.09 -15.02
C ASP A 77 -7.46 -13.66 -13.94
N LYS A 78 -6.65 -12.79 -13.33
CA LYS A 78 -5.62 -13.13 -12.34
C LYS A 78 -5.91 -12.41 -11.03
N ILE A 79 -5.16 -12.79 -10.00
CA ILE A 79 -5.26 -12.19 -8.66
C ILE A 79 -4.78 -10.73 -8.66
N GLY A 80 -3.73 -10.46 -9.42
CA GLY A 80 -3.09 -9.15 -9.49
C GLY A 80 -1.65 -9.26 -9.97
N ARG A 81 -0.84 -8.25 -9.62
CA ARG A 81 0.54 -8.11 -10.07
C ARG A 81 1.51 -7.69 -8.99
N TRP A 82 2.74 -8.18 -9.10
CA TRP A 82 3.87 -7.66 -8.34
C TRP A 82 4.31 -6.31 -8.91
N THR A 83 4.71 -5.39 -8.03
CA THR A 83 5.07 -4.01 -8.38
C THR A 83 6.16 -3.49 -7.44
N ASP A 84 6.83 -2.41 -7.81
CA ASP A 84 7.68 -1.61 -6.89
C ASP A 84 6.99 -0.35 -6.38
N PHE A 85 5.70 -0.18 -6.68
CA PHE A 85 4.94 0.99 -6.27
C PHE A 85 3.54 0.62 -5.79
N VAL A 86 3.26 0.99 -4.53
CA VAL A 86 1.93 0.99 -3.92
C VAL A 86 1.70 2.38 -3.35
N GLU A 87 0.66 3.05 -3.82
CA GLU A 87 0.34 4.41 -3.38
C GLU A 87 -0.20 4.41 -1.96
N THR A 88 0.05 5.51 -1.24
CA THR A 88 -0.26 5.59 0.20
C THR A 88 -1.75 5.61 0.54
N GLY A 89 -2.64 5.76 -0.46
CA GLY A 89 -4.09 5.81 -0.31
C GLY A 89 -4.84 5.54 -1.63
N PRO A 90 -6.17 5.31 -1.58
CA PRO A 90 -7.04 5.50 -0.42
C PRO A 90 -7.08 4.31 0.52
N LEU A 91 -6.48 3.17 0.16
CA LEU A 91 -6.39 2.00 1.02
C LEU A 91 -5.08 1.29 0.74
N ILE A 92 -4.36 1.02 1.81
CA ILE A 92 -3.12 0.28 1.79
C ILE A 92 -3.13 -0.73 2.93
N VAL A 93 -2.63 -1.93 2.66
CA VAL A 93 -2.59 -3.04 3.61
C VAL A 93 -1.15 -3.47 3.80
N PHE A 94 -0.72 -3.51 5.05
CA PHE A 94 0.60 -3.98 5.44
C PHE A 94 0.48 -5.31 6.17
N HIS A 95 1.39 -6.24 5.90
CA HIS A 95 1.76 -7.20 6.93
C HIS A 95 2.41 -6.44 8.10
N SER A 96 2.10 -6.81 9.34
CA SER A 96 2.54 -6.03 10.51
C SER A 96 4.06 -5.90 10.62
N THR A 97 4.81 -6.94 10.25
CA THR A 97 6.28 -6.89 10.21
C THR A 97 6.81 -5.86 9.21
N ALA A 98 6.11 -5.65 8.08
CA ALA A 98 6.48 -4.66 7.09
C ALA A 98 6.26 -3.24 7.62
N LEU A 99 5.09 -2.98 8.22
CA LEU A 99 4.81 -1.67 8.81
C LEU A 99 5.71 -1.40 10.03
N ALA A 100 6.00 -2.41 10.86
CA ALA A 100 6.89 -2.26 12.01
C ALA A 100 8.31 -1.85 11.58
N CYS A 101 8.81 -2.37 10.46
CA CYS A 101 10.07 -1.91 9.89
C CYS A 101 9.95 -0.48 9.33
N LEU A 102 8.96 -0.23 8.45
CA LEU A 102 8.74 1.07 7.82
C LEU A 102 8.46 2.19 8.83
N TRP A 103 7.88 1.87 9.99
CA TRP A 103 7.59 2.79 11.07
C TRP A 103 8.81 3.61 11.50
N SER A 104 10.00 3.02 11.44
CA SER A 104 11.27 3.67 11.79
C SER A 104 11.71 4.68 10.73
N PHE A 105 11.19 4.57 9.51
CA PHE A 105 11.45 5.45 8.38
C PHE A 105 10.35 6.49 8.17
N ILE A 106 9.18 6.33 8.82
CA ILE A 106 8.09 7.29 8.78
C ILE A 106 8.34 8.39 9.84
N SER A 107 8.27 9.64 9.40
CA SER A 107 8.30 10.86 10.19
C SER A 107 6.91 11.48 10.26
N GLU A 108 6.56 11.92 11.47
CA GLU A 108 5.34 12.63 11.81
C GLU A 108 5.21 14.01 11.15
N LYS A 109 6.31 14.55 10.59
CA LYS A 109 6.34 15.88 9.96
C LYS A 109 5.79 15.87 8.52
N VAL A 110 5.50 14.69 7.98
CA VAL A 110 5.22 14.46 6.55
C VAL A 110 3.75 14.14 6.34
N SER A 111 3.15 14.75 5.32
CA SER A 111 1.71 14.69 4.99
C SER A 111 1.44 13.46 4.16
N SER A 112 2.16 13.37 3.03
CA SER A 112 2.00 12.45 1.89
C SER A 112 2.35 13.15 0.56
N GLY A 113 2.71 14.44 0.56
CA GLY A 113 2.76 15.26 -0.64
C GLY A 113 3.94 15.00 -1.58
N TYR A 114 5.04 14.38 -1.11
CA TYR A 114 6.23 14.12 -1.94
C TYR A 114 6.46 12.63 -2.29
N GLY A 115 5.53 11.77 -1.90
CA GLY A 115 5.50 10.38 -2.36
C GLY A 115 6.48 9.45 -1.64
N LEU A 116 6.34 9.32 -0.32
CA LEU A 116 6.98 8.22 0.43
C LEU A 116 6.60 6.83 -0.12
N ASP A 117 5.43 6.71 -0.73
CA ASP A 117 5.02 5.53 -1.53
C ASP A 117 6.02 5.17 -2.63
N LEU A 118 6.75 6.14 -3.18
CA LEU A 118 7.76 5.92 -4.22
C LEU A 118 8.98 5.13 -3.75
N ILE A 119 9.14 4.95 -2.44
CA ILE A 119 10.34 4.32 -1.88
C ILE A 119 10.03 3.17 -0.92
N TRP A 120 8.80 3.04 -0.39
CA TRP A 120 8.51 2.02 0.63
C TRP A 120 8.80 0.59 0.17
N CYS A 121 8.44 0.23 -1.06
CA CYS A 121 8.75 -1.10 -1.59
C CYS A 121 10.27 -1.36 -1.64
N GLN A 122 11.05 -0.34 -1.99
CA GLN A 122 12.51 -0.43 -2.03
C GLN A 122 13.13 -0.51 -0.64
N ILE A 123 12.63 0.27 0.33
CA ILE A 123 13.06 0.17 1.74
C ILE A 123 12.79 -1.23 2.27
N LEU A 124 11.57 -1.75 2.04
CA LEU A 124 11.20 -3.08 2.48
C LEU A 124 12.13 -4.13 1.87
N SER A 125 12.42 -4.03 0.58
CA SER A 125 13.32 -4.94 -0.13
C SER A 125 14.76 -4.89 0.37
N GLU A 126 15.35 -3.70 0.45
CA GLU A 126 16.78 -3.56 0.69
C GLU A 126 17.16 -3.46 2.17
N MET A 127 16.25 -3.00 3.03
CA MET A 127 16.58 -2.74 4.44
C MET A 127 15.92 -3.73 5.39
N CYS A 128 14.67 -4.11 5.11
CA CYS A 128 13.86 -4.91 6.02
C CYS A 128 13.92 -6.41 5.70
N PHE A 129 13.85 -6.78 4.41
CA PHE A 129 13.63 -8.16 3.96
C PHE A 129 14.63 -8.59 2.87
N LYS A 130 15.93 -8.36 3.13
CA LYS A 130 17.05 -8.60 2.20
C LYS A 130 17.13 -10.01 1.60
N SER A 131 16.57 -11.00 2.30
CA SER A 131 16.57 -12.41 1.88
C SER A 131 15.45 -12.76 0.90
N ILE A 132 14.44 -11.91 0.74
CA ILE A 132 13.34 -12.10 -0.22
C ILE A 132 13.82 -11.58 -1.58
N SER A 133 13.75 -12.40 -2.63
CA SER A 133 14.08 -11.99 -4.00
C SER A 133 13.41 -10.65 -4.32
N SER A 134 14.23 -9.65 -4.66
CA SER A 134 14.03 -8.22 -4.36
C SER A 134 12.83 -7.51 -5.00
N LYS A 135 11.94 -8.23 -5.69
CA LYS A 135 10.86 -7.66 -6.50
C LYS A 135 9.45 -8.13 -6.13
N LYS A 136 9.30 -9.12 -5.23
CA LYS A 136 8.00 -9.69 -4.85
C LYS A 136 7.61 -9.37 -3.41
N ILE A 137 7.57 -8.08 -3.09
CA ILE A 137 7.25 -7.56 -1.76
C ILE A 137 5.96 -6.76 -1.78
N CYS A 138 5.81 -5.96 -2.84
CA CYS A 138 4.67 -5.10 -3.05
C CYS A 138 3.78 -5.61 -4.17
N ALA A 139 2.46 -5.51 -4.00
CA ALA A 139 1.51 -5.96 -5.00
C ALA A 139 0.30 -5.02 -5.16
N ILE A 140 -0.22 -4.96 -6.38
CA ILE A 140 -1.58 -4.49 -6.63
C ILE A 140 -2.44 -5.72 -6.88
N LEU A 141 -3.50 -5.86 -6.11
CA LEU A 141 -4.43 -6.97 -6.18
C LEU A 141 -5.61 -6.58 -7.08
N ASP A 142 -5.48 -6.83 -8.38
CA ASP A 142 -6.44 -6.41 -9.42
C ASP A 142 -7.83 -7.06 -9.27
N SER A 143 -7.93 -8.26 -8.67
CA SER A 143 -9.24 -8.89 -8.36
C SER A 143 -10.02 -8.18 -7.27
N PHE A 144 -9.39 -7.25 -6.55
CA PHE A 144 -10.00 -6.48 -5.48
C PHE A 144 -10.04 -5.02 -5.90
N SER A 145 -11.22 -4.42 -5.90
CA SER A 145 -11.41 -3.08 -6.42
C SER A 145 -11.76 -2.08 -5.32
N MET A 146 -11.33 -0.83 -5.52
CA MET A 146 -11.72 0.28 -4.66
C MET A 146 -11.92 1.57 -5.46
N ASN A 147 -12.77 2.45 -4.92
CA ASN A 147 -12.99 3.81 -5.36
C ASN A 147 -12.47 4.80 -4.33
N HIS A 148 -11.95 5.93 -4.80
CA HIS A 148 -11.63 7.09 -3.97
C HIS A 148 -12.70 8.17 -4.21
N LEU A 149 -13.59 8.38 -3.25
CA LEU A 149 -14.79 9.17 -3.49
C LEU A 149 -14.51 10.67 -3.62
N SER A 150 -13.41 11.20 -3.07
CA SER A 150 -13.00 12.57 -3.32
C SER A 150 -12.40 12.78 -4.72
N GLN A 151 -12.55 14.01 -5.19
CA GLN A 151 -11.91 14.53 -6.41
C GLN A 151 -10.67 15.38 -6.10
N GLY A 152 -10.33 15.52 -4.81
CA GLY A 152 -9.23 16.35 -4.33
C GLY A 152 -7.88 15.80 -4.77
N ILE A 153 -7.00 16.68 -5.25
CA ILE A 153 -5.60 16.36 -5.56
C ILE A 153 -4.73 17.13 -4.59
N ASN A 154 -3.90 16.43 -3.81
CA ASN A 154 -2.85 17.07 -3.04
C ASN A 154 -1.81 17.65 -3.99
N THR A 155 -1.53 18.95 -3.91
CA THR A 155 -0.54 19.59 -4.76
C THR A 155 0.88 19.31 -4.26
N VAL A 156 1.84 19.30 -5.19
CA VAL A 156 3.28 19.13 -4.89
C VAL A 156 3.78 20.19 -3.91
N ASP A 157 3.16 21.37 -3.89
CA ASP A 157 3.48 22.46 -2.97
C ASP A 157 3.28 22.11 -1.49
N VAL A 158 2.32 21.23 -1.17
CA VAL A 158 2.13 20.69 0.18
C VAL A 158 3.27 19.74 0.56
N GLY A 159 3.85 19.06 -0.43
CA GLY A 159 4.97 18.12 -0.30
C GLY A 159 6.35 18.76 -0.23
N ASN A 160 6.56 19.98 -0.76
CA ASN A 160 7.88 20.62 -0.79
C ASN A 160 8.53 20.77 0.60
N ARG A 161 7.72 20.93 1.66
CA ARG A 161 8.20 21.00 3.06
C ARG A 161 8.67 19.64 3.60
N GLU A 162 8.35 18.54 2.93
CA GLU A 162 8.74 17.17 3.28
C GLU A 162 10.11 16.81 2.71
N LEU A 163 10.53 17.50 1.63
CA LEU A 163 11.77 17.21 0.91
C LEU A 163 12.99 17.18 1.85
N PRO A 164 13.23 18.16 2.74
CA PRO A 164 14.40 18.13 3.61
C PRO A 164 14.44 16.93 4.58
N ALA A 165 13.29 16.37 4.96
CA ALA A 165 13.22 15.23 5.87
C ALA A 165 13.68 13.92 5.20
N TYR A 166 13.52 13.81 3.88
CA TYR A 166 13.80 12.58 3.15
C TYR A 166 14.71 12.71 1.95
N GLN A 167 15.18 13.90 1.57
CA GLN A 167 15.81 14.14 0.27
C GLN A 167 16.92 13.13 -0.07
N GLY A 168 17.88 12.92 0.84
CA GLY A 168 18.97 11.96 0.61
C GLY A 168 18.47 10.51 0.51
N PHE A 169 17.50 10.15 1.34
CA PHE A 169 16.92 8.81 1.40
C PHE A 169 16.03 8.53 0.18
N TYR A 170 15.23 9.51 -0.21
CA TYR A 170 14.36 9.49 -1.37
C TYR A 170 15.15 9.36 -2.67
N GLN A 171 16.22 10.13 -2.86
CA GLN A 171 17.06 10.00 -4.05
C GLN A 171 17.76 8.64 -4.15
N LYS A 172 18.11 8.04 -3.01
CA LYS A 172 18.74 6.72 -2.97
C LYS A 172 17.78 5.60 -3.40
N TYR A 173 16.54 5.63 -2.94
CA TYR A 173 15.62 4.49 -3.05
C TYR A 173 14.48 4.69 -4.06
N LYS A 174 14.35 5.87 -4.67
CA LYS A 174 13.33 6.10 -5.69
C LYS A 174 13.59 5.23 -6.92
N THR A 175 12.63 4.37 -7.24
CA THR A 175 12.67 3.55 -8.44
C THR A 175 11.72 4.06 -9.52
N LYS A 176 11.88 3.53 -10.74
CA LYS A 176 10.92 3.73 -11.81
C LYS A 176 9.78 2.73 -11.61
N LYS A 177 8.58 3.26 -11.30
CA LYS A 177 7.32 2.49 -11.17
C LYS A 177 7.18 1.44 -12.27
N GLN A 178 7.19 0.16 -11.89
CA GLN A 178 7.19 -0.99 -12.78
C GLN A 178 6.34 -2.13 -12.21
N SER A 179 5.61 -2.80 -13.11
CA SER A 179 5.02 -4.11 -12.84
C SER A 179 6.05 -5.19 -13.17
N PHE A 180 6.11 -6.24 -12.34
CA PHE A 180 7.00 -7.38 -12.52
C PHE A 180 6.30 -8.63 -13.05
N GLY A 181 5.01 -8.52 -13.38
CA GLY A 181 4.18 -9.62 -13.85
C GLY A 181 3.19 -10.12 -12.79
N PRO A 182 2.44 -11.18 -13.12
CA PRO A 182 1.31 -11.62 -12.31
C PRO A 182 1.75 -12.25 -10.99
N ILE A 183 0.90 -12.13 -9.96
CA ILE A 183 1.08 -12.83 -8.68
C ILE A 183 0.97 -14.33 -8.89
N ASP A 184 -0.05 -14.74 -9.63
CA ASP A 184 -0.33 -16.11 -10.04
C ASP A 184 -0.95 -16.09 -11.45
N GLN A 185 -0.77 -17.17 -12.20
CA GLN A 185 -1.40 -17.35 -13.51
C GLN A 185 -2.89 -17.69 -13.38
N HIS A 186 -3.33 -18.19 -12.22
CA HIS A 186 -4.69 -18.62 -11.99
C HIS A 186 -5.28 -18.01 -10.70
N SER A 187 -6.60 -17.82 -10.70
CA SER A 187 -7.36 -17.29 -9.56
C SER A 187 -7.90 -18.38 -8.61
N SER A 188 -7.39 -19.62 -8.69
CA SER A 188 -7.84 -20.75 -7.86
C SER A 188 -7.79 -20.45 -6.35
N ILE A 189 -6.73 -19.77 -5.90
CA ILE A 189 -6.58 -19.36 -4.51
C ILE A 189 -7.63 -18.33 -4.09
N LEU A 190 -8.06 -17.44 -4.99
CA LEU A 190 -9.12 -16.48 -4.69
C LEU A 190 -10.42 -17.21 -4.33
N TYR A 191 -10.81 -18.23 -5.09
CA TYR A 191 -12.01 -19.04 -4.79
C TYR A 191 -11.90 -19.76 -3.44
N SER A 192 -10.74 -20.35 -3.14
CA SER A 192 -10.48 -21.00 -1.86
C SER A 192 -10.63 -20.02 -0.68
N CYS A 193 -10.01 -18.84 -0.79
CA CYS A 193 -10.09 -17.79 0.22
C CYS A 193 -11.50 -17.23 0.40
N THR A 194 -12.26 -17.08 -0.68
CA THR A 194 -13.67 -16.63 -0.62
C THR A 194 -14.52 -17.63 0.15
N ASN A 195 -14.37 -18.93 -0.10
CA ASN A 195 -15.13 -19.96 0.60
C ASN A 195 -14.78 -20.06 2.09
N GLN A 196 -13.52 -19.87 2.46
CA GLN A 196 -13.09 -19.85 3.87
C GLN A 196 -13.63 -18.64 4.64
N SER A 197 -13.86 -17.52 3.95
CA SER A 197 -14.27 -16.26 4.58
C SER A 197 -15.77 -16.14 4.82
N MET A 198 -16.57 -17.08 4.32
CA MET A 198 -18.03 -17.12 4.47
C MET A 198 -18.51 -18.00 5.64
N ILE A 199 -17.57 -18.60 6.39
CA ILE A 199 -17.81 -19.48 7.55
C ILE A 199 -17.51 -18.69 8.81
#